data_AF-A0AAW6N889-F1
#
_entry.id   AF-A0AAW6N889-F1
#
_cell.length_a   1.000
_cell.length_b   1.000
_cell.length_c   1.000
_cell.angle_alpha   90.00
_cell.angle_beta   90.00
_cell.angle_gamma   90.00
#
_symmetry.space_group_name_H-M   'P 1'
#
loop_
_entity.id
_entity.type
_entity.pdbx_description
1 polymer ?
#
loop_
_entity_poly.entity_id
_entity_poly.type
_entity_poly.pdbx_seq_one_letter_code
_entity_poly.pdbx_strand_id
1 'polypeptide(L)'
;MNPNLLNNLAPLVLGNAIAAASNTDDDTAIIDMAGFEGVVFMASIDDSAATAVAEIKVQQSAANAGGGMVDLVGAVATLTSAVDDDLNAQFLAVDVFRPTERYLRVNRASNTANIAFGSVIAIRYGARKVPIDVAGAGVATVVRSPAEV
;
A
#
# COMPACT_ATOMS: atom_id res chain seq x y z
N MET A 1 -11.68 19.39 -16.79
CA MET A 1 -11.09 18.33 -15.94
C MET A 1 -12.19 17.84 -14.99
N ASN A 2 -12.44 16.53 -14.87
CA ASN A 2 -13.44 16.00 -13.95
C ASN A 2 -12.85 16.05 -12.52
N PRO A 3 -13.44 16.78 -11.56
CA PRO A 3 -12.86 16.98 -10.23
C PRO A 3 -12.88 15.72 -9.34
N ASN A 4 -13.61 14.67 -9.74
CA ASN A 4 -13.78 13.46 -8.94
C ASN A 4 -12.55 12.54 -9.03
N LEU A 5 -11.87 12.35 -7.89
CA LEU A 5 -10.62 11.58 -7.76
C LEU A 5 -10.73 10.15 -8.27
N LEU A 6 -11.83 9.44 -7.99
CA LEU A 6 -11.98 8.02 -8.36
C LEU A 6 -11.85 7.73 -9.86
N ASN A 7 -12.06 8.71 -10.75
CA ASN A 7 -11.87 8.50 -12.19
C ASN A 7 -10.39 8.55 -12.62
N ASN A 8 -9.51 9.05 -11.75
CA ASN A 8 -8.09 9.28 -12.00
C ASN A 8 -7.18 8.34 -11.19
N LEU A 9 -7.78 7.48 -10.36
CA LEU A 9 -7.08 6.55 -9.46
C LEU A 9 -7.40 5.11 -9.86
N ALA A 10 -6.43 4.22 -9.70
CA ALA A 10 -6.60 2.79 -9.85
C ALA A 10 -6.26 2.08 -8.54
N PRO A 11 -7.20 2.03 -7.57
CA PRO A 11 -7.00 1.30 -6.32
C PRO A 11 -6.85 -0.21 -6.59
N LEU A 12 -6.20 -0.93 -5.68
CA LEU A 12 -6.05 -2.39 -5.71
C LEU A 12 -5.70 -2.91 -4.31
N VAL A 13 -6.30 -4.03 -3.91
CA VAL A 13 -5.84 -4.79 -2.74
C VAL A 13 -4.66 -5.67 -3.15
N LEU A 14 -3.53 -5.47 -2.47
CA LEU A 14 -2.22 -6.04 -2.83
C LEU A 14 -1.78 -7.20 -1.94
N GLY A 15 -2.27 -7.24 -0.71
CA GLY A 15 -1.94 -8.27 0.27
C GLY A 15 -3.07 -8.43 1.27
N ASN A 16 -3.30 -9.67 1.69
CA ASN A 16 -4.27 -10.00 2.73
C ASN A 16 -3.74 -9.59 4.12
N ALA A 17 -4.62 -9.53 5.11
CA ALA A 17 -4.22 -9.34 6.50
C ALA A 17 -3.30 -10.48 6.98
N ILE A 18 -2.40 -10.16 7.91
CA ILE A 18 -1.44 -11.08 8.54
C ILE A 18 -1.67 -11.04 10.04
N ALA A 19 -1.77 -12.22 10.65
CA ALA A 19 -1.89 -12.36 12.10
C ALA A 19 -0.63 -11.88 12.83
N ALA A 20 -0.77 -11.61 14.13
CA ALA A 20 0.31 -11.10 14.97
C ALA A 20 1.55 -12.03 14.97
N ALA A 21 2.71 -11.48 14.59
CA ALA A 21 4.00 -12.17 14.66
C ALA A 21 5.17 -11.19 14.88
N SER A 22 6.29 -11.65 15.43
CA SER A 22 7.47 -10.83 15.79
C SER A 22 8.62 -10.85 14.78
N ASN A 23 8.39 -11.44 13.61
CA ASN A 23 9.38 -11.65 12.54
C ASN A 23 8.70 -11.76 11.17
N THR A 24 7.60 -11.02 10.96
CA THR A 24 6.92 -10.98 9.67
C THR A 24 7.91 -10.48 8.62
N ASP A 25 7.95 -11.17 7.48
CA ASP A 25 8.66 -10.78 6.26
C ASP A 25 7.76 -11.24 5.11
N ASP A 26 6.80 -10.38 4.75
CA ASP A 26 5.73 -10.72 3.81
C ASP A 26 5.73 -9.78 2.61
N ASP A 27 5.91 -10.39 1.44
CA ASP A 27 5.85 -9.70 0.15
C ASP A 27 4.43 -9.70 -0.42
N THR A 28 3.91 -8.53 -0.77
CA THR A 28 2.66 -8.41 -1.50
C THR A 28 2.76 -8.92 -2.94
N ALA A 29 1.62 -8.97 -3.64
CA ALA A 29 1.63 -9.11 -5.10
C ALA A 29 2.45 -7.98 -5.76
N ILE A 30 2.84 -8.21 -7.01
CA ILE A 30 3.58 -7.24 -7.83
C ILE A 30 2.59 -6.41 -8.63
N ILE A 31 2.79 -5.09 -8.67
CA ILE A 31 2.02 -4.17 -9.53
C ILE A 31 2.87 -3.63 -10.67
N ASP A 32 2.19 -3.34 -11.79
CA ASP A 32 2.75 -2.68 -12.96
C ASP A 32 2.41 -1.18 -12.93
N MET A 33 3.44 -0.33 -13.02
CA MET A 33 3.34 1.13 -13.06
C MET A 33 3.20 1.69 -14.49
N ALA A 34 3.17 0.85 -15.51
CA ALA A 34 2.98 1.30 -16.89
C ALA A 34 1.71 2.15 -17.04
N GLY A 35 1.91 3.37 -17.53
CA GLY A 35 0.81 4.32 -17.77
C GLY A 35 0.40 5.17 -16.56
N PHE A 36 1.06 5.01 -15.41
CA PHE A 36 0.86 5.79 -14.19
C PHE A 36 2.11 6.60 -13.85
N GLU A 37 1.95 7.67 -13.06
CA GLU A 37 3.07 8.49 -12.61
C GLU A 37 3.54 8.14 -11.21
N GLY A 38 2.64 7.63 -10.36
CA GLY A 38 2.98 7.27 -8.99
C GLY A 38 1.96 6.35 -8.34
N VAL A 39 2.30 5.88 -7.14
CA VAL A 39 1.47 4.97 -6.35
C VAL A 39 1.64 5.29 -4.87
N VAL A 40 0.53 5.30 -4.14
CA VAL A 40 0.54 5.26 -2.68
C VAL A 40 0.25 3.84 -2.23
N PHE A 41 1.10 3.30 -1.38
CA PHE A 41 0.84 2.06 -0.65
C PHE A 41 0.43 2.37 0.78
N MET A 42 -0.53 1.63 1.30
CA MET A 42 -1.02 1.76 2.66
C MET A 42 -1.26 0.38 3.29
N ALA A 43 -0.87 0.21 4.54
CA ALA A 43 -1.17 -0.98 5.34
C ALA A 43 -1.63 -0.55 6.74
N SER A 44 -2.79 -1.04 7.19
CA SER A 44 -3.22 -0.81 8.58
C SER A 44 -2.45 -1.71 9.55
N ILE A 45 -2.37 -1.26 10.79
CA ILE A 45 -1.90 -2.05 11.93
C ILE A 45 -3.15 -2.39 12.76
N ASP A 46 -3.39 -3.69 12.90
CA ASP A 46 -4.60 -4.21 13.53
C ASP A 46 -4.35 -4.54 15.01
N ASP A 47 -3.10 -4.85 15.38
CA ASP A 47 -2.66 -5.15 16.74
C ASP A 47 -1.14 -4.89 16.89
N SER A 48 -0.69 -4.52 18.09
CA SER A 48 0.72 -4.26 18.40
C SER A 48 1.08 -4.59 19.86
N ALA A 49 2.19 -5.31 20.05
CA ALA A 49 2.79 -5.49 21.36
C ALA A 49 3.79 -4.36 21.68
N ALA A 50 3.97 -4.06 22.97
CA ALA A 50 4.95 -3.08 23.42
C ALA A 50 6.34 -3.37 22.83
N THR A 51 7.05 -2.33 22.41
CA THR A 51 8.37 -2.36 21.73
C THR A 51 8.38 -2.94 20.32
N ALA A 52 7.24 -3.42 19.81
CA ALA A 52 7.14 -3.94 18.46
C ALA A 52 7.42 -2.84 17.42
N VAL A 53 8.05 -3.23 16.33
CA VAL A 53 8.36 -2.33 15.21
C VAL A 53 7.58 -2.81 13.99
N ALA A 54 6.67 -1.98 13.50
CA ALA A 54 5.94 -2.20 12.27
C ALA A 54 6.60 -1.42 11.13
N GLU A 55 6.87 -2.07 10.01
CA GLU A 55 7.50 -1.46 8.85
C GLU A 55 6.82 -1.89 7.55
N ILE A 56 6.71 -0.96 6.61
CA ILE A 56 6.52 -1.27 5.20
C ILE A 56 7.66 -0.64 4.40
N LYS A 57 8.20 -1.41 3.45
CA LYS A 57 9.19 -0.94 2.49
C LYS A 57 8.73 -1.26 1.07
N VAL A 58 8.90 -0.30 0.18
CA VAL A 58 8.60 -0.50 -1.23
C VAL A 58 9.81 -1.12 -1.90
N GLN A 59 9.57 -2.18 -2.65
CA GLN A 59 10.56 -2.83 -3.49
C GLN A 59 10.19 -2.63 -4.95
N GLN A 60 11.21 -2.61 -5.81
CA GLN A 60 11.03 -2.40 -7.24
C GLN A 60 11.92 -3.32 -8.08
N SER A 61 11.50 -3.58 -9.32
CA SER A 61 12.24 -4.38 -10.29
C SER A 61 11.89 -3.99 -11.73
N ALA A 62 12.85 -4.20 -12.63
CA ALA A 62 12.63 -4.08 -14.07
C ALA A 62 11.76 -5.22 -14.64
N ALA A 63 11.73 -6.38 -13.96
CA ALA A 63 10.98 -7.57 -14.38
C ALA A 63 9.81 -7.85 -13.44
N ASN A 64 8.74 -8.44 -13.97
CA ASN A 64 7.61 -8.92 -13.17
C ASN A 64 7.95 -10.24 -12.47
N ALA A 65 8.95 -10.22 -11.59
CA ALA A 65 9.43 -11.40 -10.87
C ALA A 65 10.01 -11.01 -9.50
N GLY A 66 9.61 -11.74 -8.46
CA GLY A 66 10.04 -11.46 -7.08
C GLY A 66 11.55 -11.56 -6.88
N GLY A 67 12.25 -12.45 -7.58
CA GLY A 67 13.69 -12.64 -7.44
C GLY A 67 14.55 -11.43 -7.88
N GLY A 68 13.96 -10.45 -8.57
CA GLY A 68 14.63 -9.22 -8.98
C GLY A 68 14.19 -7.99 -8.18
N MET A 69 13.40 -8.16 -7.12
CA MET A 69 12.88 -7.06 -6.32
C MET A 69 13.93 -6.58 -5.32
N VAL A 70 14.18 -5.28 -5.32
CA VAL A 70 15.15 -4.63 -4.43
C VAL A 70 14.49 -3.44 -3.76
N ASP A 71 14.81 -3.21 -2.48
CA ASP A 71 14.32 -2.08 -1.70
C ASP A 71 14.60 -0.75 -2.43
N LEU A 72 13.56 0.05 -2.61
CA LEU A 72 13.67 1.40 -3.13
C LEU A 72 14.15 2.31 -2.00
N VAL A 73 15.32 2.93 -2.20
CA VAL A 73 15.96 3.78 -1.18
C VAL A 73 15.03 4.91 -0.75
N GLY A 74 14.79 5.03 0.56
CA GLY A 74 13.95 6.06 1.16
C GLY A 74 12.44 5.78 1.10
N ALA A 75 12.00 4.70 0.44
CA ALA A 75 10.60 4.31 0.35
C ALA A 75 10.22 3.35 1.49
N VAL A 76 10.38 3.83 2.73
CA VAL A 76 10.11 3.08 3.97
C VAL A 76 9.25 3.91 4.91
N ALA A 77 8.29 3.27 5.57
CA ALA A 77 7.54 3.84 6.68
C ALA A 77 7.59 2.88 7.86
N THR A 78 7.92 3.41 9.03
CA THR A 78 8.15 2.63 10.25
C THR A 78 7.43 3.28 11.42
N LEU A 79 6.78 2.48 12.25
CA LEU A 79 6.25 2.87 13.55
C LEU A 79 6.78 1.91 14.62
N THR A 80 6.96 2.42 15.83
CA THR A 80 7.39 1.63 16.98
C THR A 80 6.37 1.80 18.09
N SER A 81 5.88 0.68 18.58
CA SER A 81 4.96 0.63 19.71
C SER A 81 5.70 0.94 21.00
N ALA A 82 5.18 1.87 21.79
CA ALA A 82 5.69 2.20 23.12
C ALA A 82 5.04 1.31 24.20
N VAL A 83 3.76 1.01 24.05
CA VAL A 83 2.95 0.17 24.94
C VAL A 83 1.99 -0.67 24.12
N ASP A 84 1.51 -1.79 24.69
CA ASP A 84 0.55 -2.66 23.99
C ASP A 84 -0.65 -1.86 23.44
N ASP A 85 -1.09 -2.23 22.24
CA ASP A 85 -2.24 -1.70 21.50
C ASP A 85 -2.15 -0.24 21.01
N ASP A 86 -1.01 0.45 21.18
CA ASP A 86 -0.91 1.88 20.83
C ASP A 86 -0.88 2.18 19.33
N LEU A 87 -0.50 1.20 18.50
CA LEU A 87 -0.53 1.31 17.03
C LEU A 87 -1.86 0.85 16.41
N ASN A 88 -2.82 0.38 17.20
CA ASN A 88 -4.07 -0.18 16.69
C ASN A 88 -4.87 0.89 15.92
N ALA A 89 -5.40 0.52 14.77
CA ALA A 89 -6.09 1.42 13.83
C ALA A 89 -5.22 2.56 13.26
N GLN A 90 -3.90 2.52 13.45
CA GLN A 90 -2.96 3.33 12.69
C GLN A 90 -2.67 2.67 11.34
N PHE A 91 -2.00 3.40 10.45
CA PHE A 91 -1.54 2.87 9.18
C PHE A 91 -0.14 3.37 8.85
N LEU A 92 0.59 2.55 8.10
CA LEU A 92 1.82 2.94 7.43
C LEU A 92 1.50 3.28 5.99
N ALA A 93 2.11 4.34 5.46
CA ALA A 93 1.93 4.74 4.07
C ALA A 93 3.25 5.18 3.44
N VAL A 94 3.46 4.78 2.19
CA VAL A 94 4.58 5.23 1.36
C VAL A 94 4.03 5.67 0.01
N ASP A 95 4.28 6.94 -0.34
CA ASP A 95 3.99 7.49 -1.67
C ASP A 95 5.26 7.47 -2.53
N VAL A 96 5.16 6.79 -3.67
CA VAL A 96 6.24 6.72 -4.65
C VAL A 96 5.81 7.47 -5.91
N PHE A 97 6.39 8.65 -6.09
CA PHE A 97 6.24 9.42 -7.32
C PHE A 97 7.41 9.15 -8.27
N ARG A 98 7.09 8.78 -9.51
CA ARG A 98 8.05 8.46 -10.58
C ARG A 98 9.08 7.40 -10.15
N PRO A 99 8.65 6.16 -9.87
CA PRO A 99 9.57 5.07 -9.55
C PRO A 99 10.60 4.88 -10.68
N THR A 100 11.80 4.44 -10.31
CA THR A 100 12.87 4.25 -11.30
C THR A 100 12.67 2.99 -12.13
N GLU A 101 11.92 2.02 -11.60
CA GLU A 101 11.61 0.75 -12.24
C GLU A 101 10.11 0.55 -12.45
N ARG A 102 9.76 -0.35 -13.36
CA ARG A 102 8.37 -0.56 -13.81
C ARG A 102 7.50 -1.31 -12.79
N TYR A 103 8.06 -2.30 -12.11
CA TYR A 103 7.30 -3.20 -11.24
C TYR A 103 7.60 -2.92 -9.79
N LEU A 104 6.57 -2.77 -8.97
CA LEU A 104 6.70 -2.48 -7.54
C LEU A 104 5.94 -3.51 -6.71
N ARG A 105 6.36 -3.69 -5.46
CA ARG A 105 5.62 -4.41 -4.41
C ARG A 105 5.94 -3.78 -3.05
N VAL A 106 5.20 -4.18 -2.04
CA VAL A 106 5.50 -3.84 -0.65
C VAL A 106 5.98 -5.08 0.07
N ASN A 107 7.00 -4.92 0.89
CA ASN A 107 7.36 -5.88 1.92
C ASN A 107 6.91 -5.32 3.27
N ARG A 108 6.12 -6.10 4.01
CA ARG A 108 5.70 -5.81 5.38
C ARG A 108 6.63 -6.54 6.34
N ALA A 109 7.16 -5.82 7.31
CA ALA A 109 8.05 -6.38 8.29
C ALA A 109 7.62 -6.07 9.72
N SER A 110 7.70 -7.06 10.60
CA SER A 110 7.62 -6.84 12.04
C SER A 110 8.89 -7.29 12.74
N ASN A 111 9.37 -6.47 13.68
CA ASN A 111 10.58 -6.73 14.43
C ASN A 111 10.36 -6.48 15.94
N THR A 112 11.26 -7.02 16.76
CA THR A 112 11.32 -6.87 18.24
C THR A 112 10.18 -7.55 19.00
N ALA A 113 8.93 -7.34 18.62
CA ALA A 113 7.74 -7.96 19.20
C ALA A 113 6.60 -8.03 18.16
N ASN A 114 5.45 -8.57 18.58
CA ASN A 114 4.36 -8.91 17.66
C ASN A 114 3.68 -7.68 17.05
N ILE A 115 3.43 -7.73 15.75
CA ILE A 115 2.53 -6.83 15.01
C ILE A 115 1.56 -7.67 14.19
N ALA A 116 0.27 -7.34 14.22
CA ALA A 116 -0.69 -7.78 13.21
C ALA A 116 -0.91 -6.68 12.17
N PHE A 117 -0.91 -7.05 10.90
CA PHE A 117 -1.14 -6.13 9.79
C PHE A 117 -2.49 -6.39 9.14
N GLY A 118 -3.20 -5.34 8.78
CA GLY A 118 -4.35 -5.47 7.90
C GLY A 118 -3.96 -5.63 6.44
N SER A 119 -4.93 -5.45 5.55
CA SER A 119 -4.71 -5.56 4.10
C SER A 119 -3.84 -4.41 3.58
N VAL A 120 -3.03 -4.71 2.56
CA VAL A 120 -2.29 -3.68 1.83
C VAL A 120 -3.12 -3.17 0.67
N ILE A 121 -3.24 -1.85 0.56
CA ILE A 121 -3.90 -1.16 -0.54
C ILE A 121 -2.85 -0.39 -1.34
N ALA A 122 -2.84 -0.55 -2.66
CA ALA A 122 -2.17 0.39 -3.57
C ALA A 122 -3.19 1.29 -4.25
N ILE A 123 -2.83 2.56 -4.41
CA ILE A 123 -3.58 3.52 -5.19
C ILE A 123 -2.62 4.11 -6.23
N ARG A 124 -2.69 3.60 -7.46
CA ARG A 124 -1.93 4.17 -8.58
C ARG A 124 -2.62 5.43 -9.08
N TYR A 125 -1.85 6.48 -9.34
CA TYR A 125 -2.33 7.80 -9.74
C TYR A 125 -1.53 8.40 -10.89
N GLY A 126 -2.01 9.51 -11.43
CA GLY A 126 -1.39 10.19 -12.57
C GLY A 126 -1.46 9.37 -13.85
N ALA A 127 -2.59 8.70 -14.10
CA ALA A 127 -2.75 7.92 -15.31
C ALA A 127 -2.68 8.80 -16.56
N ARG A 128 -1.95 8.34 -17.58
CA ARG A 128 -1.82 9.03 -18.88
C ARG A 128 -3.13 9.07 -19.67
N LYS A 129 -4.05 8.15 -19.38
CA LYS A 129 -5.39 8.09 -19.98
C LYS A 129 -6.42 7.93 -18.88
N VAL A 130 -7.45 8.77 -18.92
CA VAL A 130 -8.59 8.77 -17.99
C VAL A 130 -9.89 8.74 -18.79
N PRO A 131 -10.99 8.17 -18.27
CA PRO A 131 -11.12 7.53 -16.97
C PRO A 131 -10.45 6.16 -16.91
N ILE A 132 -9.98 5.78 -15.73
CA ILE A 132 -9.45 4.44 -15.48
C ILE A 132 -10.60 3.53 -15.13
N ASP A 133 -10.65 2.35 -15.75
CA ASP A 133 -11.56 1.31 -15.30
C ASP A 133 -11.09 0.75 -13.95
N VAL A 134 -11.99 0.76 -12.97
CA VAL A 134 -11.74 0.30 -11.59
C VAL A 134 -12.00 -1.21 -11.47
N ALA A 135 -12.36 -1.91 -12.57
CA ALA A 135 -12.81 -3.30 -12.60
C ALA A 135 -11.89 -4.35 -11.91
N GLY A 136 -10.64 -4.02 -11.58
CA GLY A 136 -9.74 -4.87 -10.78
C GLY A 136 -9.74 -4.64 -9.27
N ALA A 137 -10.49 -3.66 -8.75
CA ALA A 137 -10.37 -3.13 -7.38
C ALA A 137 -11.61 -3.33 -6.49
N GLY A 138 -12.67 -3.96 -7.02
CA GLY A 138 -13.98 -3.99 -6.39
C GLY A 138 -14.96 -2.98 -7.03
N VAL A 139 -16.05 -2.67 -6.33
CA VAL A 139 -17.11 -1.78 -6.83
C VAL A 139 -16.89 -0.38 -6.26
N ALA A 140 -16.80 0.62 -7.13
CA ALA A 140 -16.69 2.02 -6.74
C ALA A 140 -17.80 2.84 -7.42
N THR A 141 -18.37 3.80 -6.68
CA THR A 141 -19.45 4.67 -7.16
C THR A 141 -19.05 6.13 -7.02
N VAL A 142 -19.27 6.92 -8.07
CA VAL A 142 -19.10 8.37 -8.02
C VAL A 142 -20.46 9.02 -7.83
N VAL A 143 -20.69 9.63 -6.67
CA VAL A 143 -21.88 10.44 -6.41
C VAL A 143 -21.61 11.88 -6.83
N ARG A 144 -22.52 12.49 -7.60
CA ARG A 144 -22.46 13.89 -8.01
C ARG A 144 -23.76 14.56 -7.66
N SER A 145 -23.70 15.71 -6.97
CA SER A 145 -24.87 16.47 -6.55
C SER A 145 -25.93 15.58 -5.84
N PRO A 146 -25.65 15.12 -4.61
CA PRO A 146 -26.59 14.27 -3.87
C PRO A 146 -27.96 14.95 -3.78
N ALA A 147 -29.00 14.30 -4.29
CA ALA A 147 -30.37 14.78 -4.22
C ALA A 147 -31.04 14.30 -2.92
N GLU A 148 -30.32 14.41 -1.81
CA GLU A 148 -30.85 14.07 -0.49
C GLU A 148 -31.91 15.13 -0.09
N VAL A 149 -33.08 14.67 0.37
CA VAL A 149 -34.17 15.47 0.95
C VAL A 149 -34.18 15.24 2.45
#